data_AF-S3C7F0-F1
#
_entry.id   AF-S3C7F0-F1
#
_cell.length_a   1.000
_cell.length_b   1.000
_cell.length_c   1.000
_cell.angle_alpha   90.00
_cell.angle_beta   90.00
_cell.angle_gamma   90.00
#
_symmetry.space_group_name_H-M   'P 1'
#
loop_
_entity.id
_entity.type
_entity.pdbx_description
1 polymer ?
#
loop_
_entity_poly.entity_id
_entity_poly.type
_entity_poly.pdbx_seq_one_letter_code
_entity_poly.pdbx_strand_id
1 'polypeptide(L)'
;MDQALEGAEVLFELILAGARAITADIAKRRNVWLTIFNTGMPVPDASQGICAQDVCRTIRDNFRPYGLQVTSIQSVCYLKNLLGG
;
A
#
# COMPACT_ATOMS: atom_id res chain seq x y z
N MET A 1 11.87 24.14 0.59
CA MET A 1 11.12 22.88 0.52
C MET A 1 10.39 22.76 1.84
N ASP A 2 9.07 22.62 1.82
CA ASP A 2 8.19 22.76 2.99
C ASP A 2 8.41 21.60 3.99
N GLN A 3 8.58 21.87 5.28
CA GLN A 3 8.83 20.84 6.31
C GLN A 3 7.73 19.77 6.34
N ALA A 4 6.52 20.11 5.91
CA ALA A 4 5.40 19.18 5.78
C ALA A 4 5.63 18.12 4.68
N LEU A 5 6.32 18.47 3.58
CA LEU A 5 6.61 17.54 2.49
C LEU A 5 7.71 16.54 2.91
N GLU A 6 8.72 17.01 3.63
CA GLU A 6 9.81 16.17 4.15
C GLU A 6 9.29 15.14 5.18
N GLY A 7 8.37 15.56 6.06
CA GLY A 7 7.70 14.64 6.98
C GLY A 7 6.82 13.58 6.29
N ALA A 8 6.19 13.94 5.17
CA ALA A 8 5.39 13.01 4.39
C ALA A 8 6.26 11.95 3.69
N GLU A 9 7.39 12.35 3.11
CA GLU A 9 8.33 11.41 2.47
C GLU A 9 8.87 10.36 3.47
N VAL A 10 9.28 10.80 4.67
CA VAL A 10 9.74 9.88 5.73
C VAL A 10 8.63 8.90 6.14
N LEU A 11 7.38 9.38 6.26
CA LEU A 11 6.25 8.52 6.57
C LEU A 11 6.05 7.43 5.49
N PHE A 12 6.14 7.79 4.22
CA PHE A 12 5.96 6.83 3.13
C PHE A 12 7.08 5.78 3.08
N GLU A 13 8.32 6.16 3.33
CA GLU A 13 9.42 5.19 3.47
C GLU A 13 9.20 4.21 4.62
N LEU A 14 8.70 4.69 5.76
CA LEU A 14 8.34 3.82 6.89
C LEU A 14 7.20 2.85 6.54
N ILE A 15 6.18 3.32 5.80
CA ILE A 15 5.08 2.47 5.31
C ILE A 15 5.62 1.39 4.38
N LEU A 16 6.50 1.73 3.45
CA LEU A 16 7.13 0.77 2.53
C LEU A 16 8.00 -0.24 3.29
N ALA A 17 8.77 0.21 4.28
CA ALA A 17 9.57 -0.67 5.12
C ALA A 17 8.70 -1.64 5.92
N GLY A 18 7.62 -1.16 6.53
CA GLY A 18 6.65 -1.99 7.24
C GLY A 18 5.99 -3.03 6.33
N ALA A 19 5.56 -2.61 5.14
CA ALA A 19 4.98 -3.52 4.14
C ALA A 19 5.96 -4.63 3.74
N ARG A 20 7.22 -4.30 3.49
CA ARG A 20 8.28 -5.30 3.20
C ARG A 20 8.49 -6.27 4.37
N ALA A 21 8.53 -5.77 5.60
CA ALA A 21 8.71 -6.60 6.79
C ALA A 21 7.54 -7.60 6.99
N ILE A 22 6.30 -7.12 6.87
CA ILE A 22 5.10 -7.96 6.96
C ILE A 22 5.10 -9.00 5.84
N THR A 23 5.41 -8.59 4.61
CA THR A 23 5.49 -9.49 3.45
C THR A 23 6.52 -10.60 3.67
N ALA A 24 7.72 -10.25 4.13
CA ALA A 24 8.79 -11.20 4.39
C ALA A 24 8.46 -12.17 5.53
N ASP A 25 7.69 -11.74 6.53
CA ASP A 25 7.21 -12.62 7.59
C ASP A 25 6.13 -13.58 7.09
N ILE A 26 5.13 -13.08 6.33
CA ILE A 26 4.08 -13.91 5.74
C ILE A 26 4.68 -14.98 4.81
N ALA A 27 5.66 -14.62 3.98
CA ALA A 27 6.31 -15.55 3.06
C ALA A 27 6.98 -16.75 3.76
N LYS A 28 7.36 -16.61 5.04
CA LYS A 28 7.92 -17.71 5.85
C LYS A 28 6.85 -18.62 6.44
N ARG A 29 5.59 -18.17 6.49
CA ARG A 29 4.47 -18.89 7.11
C ARG A 29 3.73 -19.71 6.06
N ARG A 30 3.81 -21.04 6.18
CA ARG A 30 3.16 -21.97 5.23
C ARG A 30 1.63 -22.06 5.36
N ASN A 31 1.02 -21.40 6.34
CA ASN A 31 -0.41 -21.43 6.59
C ASN A 31 -1.17 -20.18 6.14
N VAL A 32 -0.50 -19.22 5.49
CA VAL A 32 -1.16 -18.04 4.91
C VAL A 32 -1.42 -18.30 3.43
N TRP A 33 -2.65 -18.71 3.13
CA TRP A 33 -3.15 -19.02 1.79
C TRP A 33 -3.61 -17.82 0.95
N LEU A 34 -3.98 -16.70 1.58
CA LEU A 34 -4.55 -15.54 0.90
C LEU A 34 -4.13 -14.26 1.61
N THR A 35 -3.62 -13.31 0.84
CA THR A 35 -3.35 -11.95 1.31
C THR A 35 -4.33 -10.98 0.68
N ILE A 36 -5.05 -10.21 1.50
CA ILE A 36 -5.93 -9.14 1.03
C ILE A 36 -5.25 -7.81 1.34
N PHE A 37 -4.98 -7.02 0.30
CA PHE A 37 -4.41 -5.69 0.44
C PHE A 37 -5.46 -4.63 0.08
N ASN A 38 -6.01 -3.97 1.10
CA ASN A 38 -6.85 -2.79 0.88
C ASN A 38 -5.94 -1.59 0.61
N THR A 39 -5.97 -1.07 -0.61
CA THR A 39 -5.19 0.11 -1.01
C THR A 39 -5.83 1.41 -0.53
N GLY A 40 -7.09 1.37 -0.09
CA GLY A 40 -7.86 2.51 0.40
C GLY A 40 -8.22 3.56 -0.65
N MET A 41 -7.74 3.38 -1.89
CA MET A 41 -7.96 4.24 -3.04
C MET A 41 -7.79 3.45 -4.34
N PRO A 42 -8.30 3.95 -5.49
CA PRO A 42 -7.92 3.43 -6.79
C PRO A 42 -6.41 3.60 -7.03
N VAL A 43 -5.76 2.54 -7.50
CA VAL A 43 -4.32 2.52 -7.79
C VAL A 43 -4.10 2.22 -9.27
N PRO A 44 -3.70 3.23 -10.06
CA PRO A 44 -3.39 3.05 -11.48
C PRO A 44 -2.13 2.19 -11.67
N ASP A 45 -2.05 1.49 -12.80
CA ASP A 45 -0.90 0.65 -13.12
C ASP A 45 0.37 1.45 -13.41
N ALA A 46 0.25 2.71 -13.83
CA ALA A 46 1.34 3.64 -14.02
C ALA A 46 1.32 4.78 -12.98
N SER A 47 2.49 5.37 -12.68
CA SER A 47 2.57 6.55 -11.82
C SER A 47 1.74 7.70 -12.37
N GLN A 48 1.02 8.38 -11.48
CA GLN A 48 0.29 9.61 -11.75
C GLN A 48 0.85 10.79 -10.95
N GLY A 49 2.02 10.62 -10.31
CA GLY A 49 2.61 11.62 -9.43
C GLY A 49 1.84 11.85 -8.11
N ILE A 50 0.87 10.99 -7.79
CA ILE A 50 0.13 11.03 -6.53
C ILE A 50 0.84 10.08 -5.56
N CYS A 51 1.58 10.65 -4.62
CA CYS A 51 2.46 9.89 -3.73
C CYS A 51 1.77 8.70 -3.04
N ALA A 52 0.56 8.89 -2.50
CA ALA A 52 -0.18 7.82 -1.84
C ALA A 52 -0.56 6.66 -2.78
N GLN A 53 -0.92 6.96 -4.03
CA GLN A 53 -1.21 5.92 -5.04
C GLN A 53 0.06 5.19 -5.45
N ASP A 54 1.16 5.93 -5.63
CA ASP A 54 2.45 5.40 -6.01
C ASP A 54 3.02 4.47 -4.94
N VAL A 55 2.88 4.83 -3.66
CA VAL A 55 3.25 3.98 -2.53
C VAL A 55 2.43 2.69 -2.52
N CYS A 56 1.11 2.77 -2.73
CA CYS A 56 0.27 1.57 -2.81
C CYS A 56 0.66 0.67 -3.99
N ARG A 57 1.02 1.25 -5.15
CA ARG A 57 1.55 0.48 -6.30
C ARG A 57 2.85 -0.23 -5.92
N THR A 58 3.79 0.48 -5.31
CA THR A 58 5.07 -0.09 -4.87
C THR A 58 4.86 -1.22 -3.85
N ILE A 59 3.94 -1.09 -2.91
CA ILE A 59 3.58 -2.18 -1.97
C ILE A 59 3.06 -3.40 -2.73
N ARG A 60 2.15 -3.19 -3.70
CA ARG A 60 1.59 -4.27 -4.54
C ARG A 60 2.69 -5.02 -5.29
N ASP A 61 3.66 -4.29 -5.84
CA ASP A 61 4.77 -4.87 -6.57
C ASP A 61 5.74 -5.61 -5.65
N ASN A 62 5.95 -5.13 -4.42
CA ASN A 62 6.78 -5.78 -3.40
C ASN A 62 6.26 -7.15 -2.95
N PHE A 63 4.97 -7.46 -3.12
CA PHE A 63 4.45 -8.79 -2.79
C PHE A 63 4.85 -9.87 -3.81
N ARG A 64 5.04 -9.48 -5.09
CA ARG A 64 5.29 -10.43 -6.19
C ARG A 64 6.55 -11.27 -6.01
N PRO A 65 7.71 -10.71 -5.60
CA PRO A 65 8.93 -11.50 -5.38
C PRO A 65 8.80 -12.60 -4.32
N TYR A 66 7.83 -12.49 -3.41
CA TYR A 66 7.62 -13.46 -2.33
C TYR A 66 6.62 -14.57 -2.70
N GLY A 67 6.11 -14.58 -3.93
CA GLY A 67 5.16 -15.59 -4.40
C GLY A 67 3.81 -15.56 -3.69
N LEU A 68 3.48 -14.47 -3.00
CA LEU A 68 2.22 -14.33 -2.28
C LEU A 68 1.06 -14.17 -3.26
N GLN A 69 -0.01 -14.92 -3.03
CA GLN A 69 -1.29 -14.68 -3.70
C GLN A 69 -1.96 -13.46 -3.05
N VAL A 70 -1.94 -12.34 -3.75
CA VAL A 70 -2.50 -11.06 -3.27
C VAL A 70 -3.71 -10.66 -4.09
N THR A 71 -4.81 -10.38 -3.40
CA THR A 71 -5.97 -9.68 -3.98
C THR A 71 -6.00 -8.26 -3.44
N SER A 72 -6.00 -7.26 -4.33
CA SER A 72 -6.09 -5.85 -3.95
C SER A 72 -7.54 -5.37 -4.00
N ILE A 73 -8.00 -4.74 -2.92
CA ILE A 73 -9.29 -4.04 -2.86
C ILE A 73 -9.02 -2.55 -3.05
N GLN A 74 -9.58 -1.98 -4.11
CA GLN A 74 -9.38 -0.59 -4.50
C GLN A 74 -10.63 0.25 -4.23
N SER A 75 -10.79 0.68 -2.98
CA SER A 75 -11.94 1.48 -2.55
C SER A 75 -11.95 2.83 -3.26
N VAL A 76 -13.10 3.27 -3.81
CA VAL A 76 -13.20 4.57 -4.51
C VAL A 76 -13.28 5.74 -3.53
N CYS A 77 -14.14 5.62 -2.53
CA CYS A 77 -14.23 6.56 -1.42
C CYS A 77 -14.79 5.83 -0.19
N TYR A 78 -14.48 6.35 1.00
CA TYR A 78 -15.12 5.90 2.23
C TYR A 78 -16.35 6.77 2.50
N LEU A 79 -17.55 6.17 2.55
CA LEU A 79 -18.81 6.90 2.78
C LEU A 79 -18.77 7.76 4.05
N LYS A 80 -18.07 7.31 5.09
CA LYS A 80 -17.88 8.10 6.33
C LYS A 80 -17.18 9.44 6.06
N ASN A 81 -16.21 9.46 5.14
CA ASN A 81 -15.51 10.70 4.78
C ASN A 81 -16.37 11.58 3.87
N LEU A 82 -17.27 10.99 3.07
CA LEU A 82 -18.17 11.73 2.19
C LEU A 82 -19.34 12.38 2.95
N LEU A 83 -19.89 11.66 3.94
CA LEU A 83 -21.10 12.07 4.67
C LEU A 83 -20.79 12.80 5.99
N GLY A 84 -19.53 12.81 6.42
CA GLY A 84 -19.09 13.43 7.66
C GLY A 84 -18.42 14.80 7.50
N GLY A 85 -18.62 15.46 6.35
CA GLY A 85 -18.11 16.80 6.06
C GLY A 85 -18.65 17.87 7.01
#